data_AF-A0A1G5DVG8-F1
#
_entry.id   AF-A0A1G5DVG8-F1
#
_cell.length_a   1.000
_cell.length_b   1.000
_cell.length_c   1.000
_cell.angle_alpha   90.00
_cell.angle_beta   90.00
_cell.angle_gamma   90.00
#
_symmetry.space_group_name_H-M   'P 1'
#
loop_
_entity.id
_entity.type
_entity.pdbx_description
1 polymer ?
#
loop_
_entity_poly.entity_id
_entity_poly.type
_entity_poly.pdbx_seq_one_letter_code
_entity_poly.pdbx_strand_id
1 'polypeptide(L)'
;MRREIPGVLVTTAVAPYLTTLLMMVLDLLFLNNAEPRGQLDVFGFISLGTFGLLFFGFPLLFFSSIFALALSKLSRHPPLWLPIMIGSVLGCCFVSTIFSESLERIWTYLVSGTLSGAICGWIYWCIAIRQTPADDRPITTP
;
A
#
# COMPACT_ATOMS: atom_id res chain seq x y z
N MET A 1 -6.39 -17.93 5.17
CA MET A 1 -7.63 -17.41 4.54
C MET A 1 -8.42 -16.39 5.38
N ARG A 2 -9.01 -16.73 6.54
CA ARG A 2 -9.92 -15.78 7.26
C ARG A 2 -9.26 -14.44 7.68
N ARG A 3 -7.93 -14.41 7.83
CA ARG A 3 -7.13 -13.22 8.20
C ARG A 3 -6.45 -12.50 7.04
N GLU A 4 -6.29 -13.17 5.90
CA GLU A 4 -5.67 -12.55 4.71
C GLU A 4 -6.64 -11.55 4.07
N ILE A 5 -7.94 -11.86 4.06
CA ILE A 5 -9.01 -11.00 3.54
C ILE A 5 -9.06 -9.63 4.26
N PRO A 6 -9.14 -9.54 5.60
CA PRO A 6 -9.14 -8.24 6.27
C PRO A 6 -7.81 -7.50 6.10
N GLY A 7 -6.68 -8.22 6.04
CA GLY A 7 -5.38 -7.60 5.74
C GLY A 7 -5.38 -6.90 4.38
N VAL A 8 -5.81 -7.60 3.33
CA VAL A 8 -5.92 -7.07 1.96
C VAL A 8 -6.91 -5.90 1.88
N LEU A 9 -8.07 -6.01 2.54
CA LEU A 9 -9.08 -4.95 2.54
C LEU A 9 -8.55 -3.67 3.20
N VAL A 10 -7.94 -3.80 4.39
CA VAL A 10 -7.38 -2.65 5.11
C VAL A 10 -6.27 -1.99 4.30
N THR A 11 -5.33 -2.77 3.77
CA THR A 11 -4.22 -2.20 3.00
C THR A 11 -4.67 -1.53 1.72
N THR A 12 -5.69 -2.08 1.06
CA THR A 12 -6.23 -1.47 -0.16
C THR A 12 -7.02 -0.19 0.15
N ALA A 13 -7.75 -0.16 1.27
CA ALA A 13 -8.43 1.05 1.73
C ALA A 13 -7.43 2.16 2.11
N VAL A 14 -6.31 1.81 2.75
CA VAL A 14 -5.29 2.78 3.19
C VAL A 14 -4.40 3.28 2.06
N ALA A 15 -4.10 2.44 1.06
CA ALA A 15 -3.16 2.76 -0.02
C ALA A 15 -3.38 4.11 -0.72
N PRO A 16 -4.59 4.50 -1.18
CA PRO A 16 -4.77 5.78 -1.87
C PRO A 16 -4.55 6.98 -0.94
N TYR A 17 -5.06 6.94 0.30
CA TYR A 17 -4.87 8.03 1.28
C TYR A 17 -3.40 8.17 1.70
N LEU A 18 -2.71 7.06 1.86
CA LEU A 18 -1.30 7.07 2.23
C LEU A 18 -0.45 7.64 1.09
N THR A 19 -0.78 7.30 -0.16
CA THR A 19 -0.10 7.81 -1.35
C THR A 19 -0.30 9.32 -1.48
N THR A 20 -1.52 9.82 -1.34
CA THR A 20 -1.80 11.27 -1.42
C THR A 20 -1.13 12.04 -0.28
N LEU A 21 -1.13 11.49 0.94
CA LEU A 21 -0.43 12.08 2.08
C LEU A 21 1.09 12.15 1.84
N LEU A 22 1.69 11.07 1.33
CA LEU A 22 3.12 11.04 1.02
C LEU A 22 3.49 12.01 -0.10
N MET A 23 2.67 12.11 -1.15
CA MET A 23 2.87 13.11 -2.20
C MET A 23 2.84 14.53 -1.63
N MET A 24 1.88 14.85 -0.76
CA MET A 24 1.79 16.17 -0.12
C MET A 24 3.03 16.46 0.75
N VAL A 25 3.45 15.50 1.57
CA VAL A 25 4.63 15.66 2.44
C VAL A 25 5.90 15.82 1.60
N LEU A 26 6.07 15.05 0.53
CA LEU A 26 7.23 15.14 -0.35
C LEU A 26 7.23 16.45 -1.15
N ASP A 27 6.08 16.89 -1.67
CA ASP A 27 5.96 18.18 -2.33
C ASP A 27 6.34 19.32 -1.35
N LEU A 28 5.92 19.26 -0.08
CA LEU A 28 6.25 20.26 0.92
C LEU A 28 7.75 20.24 1.31
N LEU A 29 8.38 19.07 1.33
CA LEU A 29 9.80 18.92 1.69
C LEU A 29 10.78 19.22 0.55
N PHE A 30 10.42 18.89 -0.69
CA PHE A 30 11.34 18.95 -1.84
C PHE A 30 11.02 20.07 -2.82
N LEU A 31 9.75 20.47 -2.97
CA LEU A 31 9.35 21.58 -3.83
C LEU A 31 9.10 22.81 -2.95
N ASN A 32 10.20 23.51 -2.62
CA ASN A 32 10.27 24.77 -1.84
C ASN A 32 9.36 25.92 -2.35
N ASN A 33 8.53 25.70 -3.37
CA ASN A 33 7.58 26.63 -3.98
C ASN A 33 6.12 26.15 -3.91
N ALA A 34 5.83 25.07 -3.16
CA ALA A 34 4.47 24.67 -2.88
C ALA A 34 3.85 25.68 -1.90
N GLU A 35 3.39 26.83 -2.41
CA GLU A 35 2.49 27.69 -1.65
C GLU A 35 1.31 26.82 -1.21
N PRO A 36 1.06 26.66 0.10
CA PRO A 36 -0.08 25.89 0.57
C PRO A 36 -1.34 26.59 0.07
N ARG A 37 -1.99 26.03 -0.96
CA ARG A 37 -3.22 26.56 -1.55
C ARG A 37 -4.42 26.27 -0.65
N GLY A 38 -4.36 26.78 0.59
CA GLY A 38 -5.47 26.85 1.52
C GLY A 38 -6.01 25.50 2.03
N GLN A 39 -6.94 25.59 2.99
CA GLN A 39 -7.64 24.44 3.60
C GLN A 39 -8.48 23.63 2.59
N LEU A 40 -8.72 24.16 1.39
CA LEU A 40 -9.41 23.50 0.29
C LEU A 40 -8.62 22.32 -0.30
N ASP A 41 -7.28 22.33 -0.19
CA ASP A 41 -6.45 21.22 -0.69
C ASP A 41 -6.71 19.92 0.09
N VAL A 42 -6.96 19.98 1.40
CA VAL A 42 -7.22 18.78 2.22
C VAL A 42 -8.50 18.05 1.78
N PHE A 43 -9.56 18.81 1.48
CA PHE A 43 -10.79 18.24 0.93
C PHE A 43 -10.59 17.71 -0.50
N GLY A 44 -9.75 18.38 -1.29
CA GLY A 44 -9.29 17.89 -2.58
C GLY A 44 -8.57 16.54 -2.46
N PHE A 45 -7.68 16.38 -1.48
CA PHE A 45 -6.94 15.15 -1.25
C PHE A 45 -7.82 13.99 -0.78
N ILE A 46 -8.80 14.23 0.10
CA ILE A 46 -9.76 13.19 0.52
C ILE A 46 -10.60 12.75 -0.69
N SER A 47 -11.05 13.71 -1.49
CA SER A 47 -11.82 13.43 -2.71
C SER A 47 -10.99 12.64 -3.71
N LEU A 48 -9.74 13.06 -3.96
CA LEU A 48 -8.80 12.38 -4.85
C LEU A 48 -8.50 10.95 -4.38
N GLY A 49 -8.27 10.76 -3.07
CA GLY A 49 -8.08 9.43 -2.48
C GLY A 49 -9.31 8.54 -2.63
N THR A 50 -10.52 9.10 -2.49
CA THR A 50 -11.78 8.37 -2.65
C THR A 50 -12.04 8.00 -4.12
N PHE A 51 -11.79 8.91 -5.05
CA PHE A 51 -11.85 8.63 -6.49
C PHE A 51 -10.81 7.58 -6.89
N GLY A 52 -9.60 7.69 -6.35
CA GLY A 52 -8.55 6.70 -6.53
C GLY A 52 -8.96 5.32 -6.03
N LEU A 53 -9.61 5.24 -4.86
CA LEU A 53 -10.15 3.99 -4.34
C LEU A 53 -11.27 3.42 -5.24
N LEU A 54 -12.16 4.25 -5.76
CA LEU A 54 -13.25 3.80 -6.64
C LEU A 54 -12.76 3.26 -7.97
N PHE A 55 -11.84 3.97 -8.64
CA PHE A 55 -11.32 3.56 -9.93
C PHE A 55 -10.30 2.43 -9.84
N PHE A 56 -9.42 2.48 -8.84
CA PHE A 56 -8.28 1.59 -8.76
C PHE A 56 -8.35 0.58 -7.63
N GLY A 57 -9.31 0.69 -6.72
CA GLY A 57 -9.49 -0.25 -5.61
C GLY A 57 -9.77 -1.66 -6.10
N PHE A 58 -10.55 -1.85 -7.17
CA PHE A 58 -10.82 -3.19 -7.70
C PHE A 58 -9.58 -3.85 -8.33
N PRO A 59 -8.82 -3.19 -9.22
CA PRO A 59 -7.51 -3.69 -9.67
C PRO A 59 -6.55 -3.98 -8.50
N LEU A 60 -6.44 -3.05 -7.54
CA LEU A 60 -5.56 -3.21 -6.37
C LEU A 60 -5.95 -4.41 -5.51
N LEU A 61 -7.24 -4.62 -5.24
CA LEU A 61 -7.75 -5.79 -4.52
C LEU A 61 -7.46 -7.09 -5.27
N PHE A 62 -7.59 -7.08 -6.59
CA PHE A 62 -7.32 -8.25 -7.42
C PHE A 62 -5.84 -8.64 -7.38
N PHE A 63 -4.94 -7.68 -7.63
CA PHE A 63 -3.50 -7.95 -7.58
C PHE A 63 -3.03 -8.32 -6.18
N SER A 64 -3.45 -7.57 -5.15
CA SER A 64 -3.09 -7.89 -3.76
C SER A 64 -3.60 -9.26 -3.31
N SER A 65 -4.77 -9.70 -3.77
CA SER A 65 -5.27 -11.06 -3.51
C SER A 65 -4.42 -12.14 -4.18
N ILE A 66 -3.99 -11.93 -5.43
CA ILE A 66 -3.08 -12.85 -6.12
C ILE A 66 -1.75 -12.95 -5.37
N PHE A 67 -1.19 -11.81 -4.96
CA PHE A 67 0.06 -11.79 -4.20
C PHE A 67 -0.09 -12.43 -2.82
N ALA A 68 -1.19 -12.18 -2.11
CA ALA A 68 -1.51 -12.85 -0.85
C ALA A 68 -1.56 -14.38 -1.00
N LEU A 69 -2.19 -14.87 -2.07
CA LEU A 69 -2.24 -16.31 -2.40
C LEU A 69 -0.86 -16.87 -2.78
N ALA A 70 -0.06 -16.11 -3.53
CA ALA A 70 1.29 -16.50 -3.87
C ALA A 70 2.19 -16.58 -2.62
N LEU A 71 2.08 -15.59 -1.72
CA LEU A 71 2.81 -15.54 -0.46
C LEU A 71 2.45 -16.70 0.46
N SER A 72 1.16 -17.02 0.60
CA SER A 72 0.70 -18.13 1.46
C SER A 72 1.13 -19.50 0.94
N LYS A 73 1.28 -19.66 -0.38
CA LYS A 73 1.83 -20.89 -0.99
C LYS A 73 3.35 -20.97 -0.92
N LEU A 74 4.05 -19.85 -1.07
CA LEU A 74 5.51 -19.82 -1.19
C LEU A 74 6.22 -19.95 0.17
N SER A 75 5.65 -19.40 1.24
CA SER A 75 6.24 -19.53 2.57
C SER A 75 5.18 -19.48 3.67
N ARG A 76 5.23 -20.44 4.60
CA ARG A 76 4.40 -20.43 5.81
C ARG A 76 4.76 -19.27 6.75
N HIS A 77 6.01 -18.80 6.69
CA HIS A 77 6.53 -17.68 7.49
C HIS A 77 7.39 -16.78 6.60
N PRO A 78 6.77 -15.99 5.72
CA PRO A 78 7.50 -15.09 4.87
C PRO A 78 8.22 -14.03 5.73
N PRO A 79 9.50 -13.77 5.45
CA PRO A 79 10.23 -12.72 6.14
C PRO A 79 9.66 -11.35 5.77
N LEU A 80 9.73 -10.41 6.72
CA LEU A 80 9.11 -9.09 6.63
C LEU A 80 9.48 -8.30 5.35
N TRP A 81 10.69 -8.49 4.83
CA TRP A 81 11.14 -7.79 3.62
C TRP A 81 10.35 -8.18 2.36
N LEU A 82 9.80 -9.39 2.30
CA LEU A 82 9.14 -9.92 1.11
C LEU A 82 7.82 -9.17 0.78
N PRO A 83 6.85 -9.02 1.70
CA PRO A 83 5.66 -8.22 1.44
C PRO A 83 5.95 -6.72 1.26
N ILE A 84 7.01 -6.20 1.89
CA ILE A 84 7.45 -4.80 1.69
C ILE A 84 7.97 -4.59 0.26
N MET A 85 8.82 -5.50 -0.22
CA MET A 85 9.37 -5.44 -1.59
C MET A 85 8.25 -5.56 -2.63
N ILE A 86 7.35 -6.53 -2.46
CA ILE A 86 6.19 -6.69 -3.34
C ILE A 86 5.31 -5.43 -3.33
N GLY A 87 5.00 -4.92 -2.14
CA GLY A 87 4.23 -3.70 -1.98
C GLY A 87 4.89 -2.50 -2.66
N SER A 88 6.19 -2.29 -2.46
CA SER A 88 6.96 -1.21 -3.07
C SER A 88 6.95 -1.29 -4.60
N VAL A 89 7.15 -2.48 -5.17
CA VAL A 89 7.12 -2.68 -6.63
C VAL A 89 5.72 -2.41 -7.18
N LEU A 90 4.68 -2.91 -6.52
CA LEU A 90 3.30 -2.65 -6.91
C LEU A 90 2.97 -1.16 -6.86
N GLY A 91 3.31 -0.48 -5.77
CA GLY A 91 3.06 0.96 -5.60
C GLY A 91 3.82 1.78 -6.63
N CYS A 92 5.07 1.41 -6.94
CA CYS A 92 5.86 2.01 -8.00
C CYS A 92 5.19 1.85 -9.37
N CYS A 93 4.89 0.62 -9.78
CA CYS A 93 4.26 0.32 -11.06
C CYS A 93 2.92 1.06 -11.20
N PHE A 94 2.13 1.05 -10.14
CA PHE A 94 0.82 1.69 -10.12
C PHE A 94 0.92 3.20 -10.32
N VAL A 95 1.74 3.88 -9.52
CA VAL A 95 1.92 5.34 -9.64
C VAL A 95 2.55 5.72 -10.98
N SER A 96 3.52 4.94 -11.49
CA SER A 96 4.09 5.15 -12.82
C SER A 96 3.05 5.03 -13.93
N THR A 97 2.09 4.10 -13.85
CA THR A 97 1.03 3.99 -14.86
C THR A 97 0.07 5.17 -14.85
N ILE A 98 -0.32 5.65 -13.66
CA ILE A 98 -1.29 6.74 -13.52
C ILE A 98 -0.69 8.09 -13.90
N PHE A 99 0.56 8.34 -13.52
CA PHE A 99 1.21 9.65 -13.69
C PHE A 99 2.28 9.67 -14.79
N SER A 100 2.19 8.74 -15.74
CA SER A 100 3.15 8.61 -16.84
C SER A 100 3.29 9.88 -17.70
N GLU A 101 2.23 10.70 -17.78
CA GLU A 101 2.21 11.93 -18.57
C GLU A 101 2.90 13.12 -17.89
N SER A 102 3.17 13.06 -16.58
CA SER A 102 3.74 14.17 -15.81
C SER A 102 5.20 13.91 -15.47
N LEU A 103 6.07 14.13 -16.46
CA LEU A 103 7.53 13.93 -16.34
C LEU A 103 8.17 14.86 -15.31
N GLU A 104 7.63 16.07 -15.11
CA GLU A 104 8.20 17.07 -14.19
C GLU A 104 8.18 16.64 -12.73
N ARG A 105 7.21 15.80 -12.33
CA ARG A 105 7.03 15.32 -10.95
C ARG A 105 7.23 13.83 -10.81
N ILE A 106 7.76 13.18 -11.84
CA ILE A 106 7.89 11.71 -11.91
C ILE A 106 8.66 11.16 -10.71
N TRP A 107 9.65 11.90 -10.21
CA TRP A 107 10.45 11.47 -9.06
C TRP A 107 9.63 11.51 -7.76
N THR A 108 8.90 12.58 -7.48
CA THR A 108 7.99 12.64 -6.32
C THR A 108 6.97 11.51 -6.37
N TYR A 109 6.43 11.21 -7.55
CA TYR A 109 5.48 10.14 -7.76
C TYR A 109 6.10 8.75 -7.54
N LEU A 110 7.28 8.48 -8.09
CA LEU A 110 8.01 7.23 -7.86
C LEU A 110 8.33 7.02 -6.37
N VAL A 111 8.82 8.04 -5.66
CA VAL A 111 9.15 7.93 -4.23
C VAL A 111 7.89 7.75 -3.39
N SER A 112 6.83 8.52 -3.63
CA SER A 112 5.57 8.37 -2.88
C SER A 112 4.92 7.01 -3.13
N GLY A 113 4.91 6.52 -4.38
CA GLY A 113 4.36 5.21 -4.74
C GLY A 113 5.13 4.06 -4.11
N THR A 114 6.46 4.10 -4.15
CA THR A 114 7.32 3.08 -3.51
C THR A 114 7.15 3.06 -1.99
N LEU A 115 7.20 4.22 -1.33
CA LEU A 115 7.00 4.33 0.12
C LEU A 115 5.59 3.89 0.55
N SER A 116 4.57 4.34 -0.17
CA SER A 116 3.18 3.97 0.11
C SER A 116 2.99 2.46 -0.02
N GLY A 117 3.50 1.88 -1.11
CA GLY A 117 3.48 0.44 -1.35
C GLY A 117 4.22 -0.35 -0.27
N ALA A 118 5.40 0.12 0.15
CA ALA A 118 6.20 -0.50 1.21
C ALA A 118 5.45 -0.51 2.55
N ILE A 119 4.83 0.61 2.93
CA ILE A 119 4.03 0.72 4.15
C ILE A 119 2.79 -0.16 4.07
N CYS A 120 2.11 -0.22 2.93
CA CYS A 120 0.97 -1.13 2.73
C CYS A 120 1.39 -2.60 2.88
N GLY A 121 2.55 -2.98 2.33
CA GLY A 121 3.15 -4.29 2.52
C GLY A 121 3.49 -4.60 3.98
N TRP A 122 3.98 -3.60 4.73
CA TRP A 122 4.22 -3.72 6.17
C TRP A 122 2.93 -3.90 6.97
N ILE A 123 1.88 -3.12 6.67
CA ILE A 123 0.55 -3.23 7.30
C ILE A 123 -0.05 -4.62 7.01
N TYR A 124 0.05 -5.08 5.76
CA TYR A 124 -0.36 -6.43 5.38
C TYR A 124 0.35 -7.48 6.24
N TRP A 125 1.67 -7.37 6.38
CA TRP A 125 2.45 -8.29 7.20
C TRP A 125 2.02 -8.27 8.67
N CYS A 126 1.77 -7.09 9.24
CA CYS A 126 1.31 -6.97 10.63
C CYS A 126 -0.05 -7.65 10.87
N ILE A 127 -0.99 -7.55 9.92
CA ILE A 127 -2.36 -8.04 10.09
C ILE A 127 -2.47 -9.51 9.67
N ALA A 128 -1.93 -9.86 8.50
CA ALA A 128 -2.14 -11.17 7.89
C ALA A 128 -1.07 -12.21 8.27
N ILE A 129 0.17 -11.79 8.54
CA ILE A 129 1.32 -12.71 8.69
C ILE A 129 1.81 -12.80 10.14
N ARG A 130 2.13 -11.66 10.79
CA ARG A 130 2.71 -11.60 12.15
C ARG A 130 1.80 -12.23 13.20
N GLN A 131 0.48 -12.15 13.02
CA GLN A 131 -0.50 -12.69 13.97
C GLN A 131 -0.78 -14.18 13.79
N THR A 132 -0.17 -14.87 12.82
CA THR A 132 -0.34 -16.32 12.65
C THR A 132 0.32 -17.02 13.83
N PRO A 133 -0.44 -17.62 14.78
CA PRO A 133 0.17 -18.33 15.88
C PRO A 133 0.99 -19.50 15.30
N ALA A 134 2.21 -19.66 15.80
CA ALA A 134 3.14 -20.70 15.37
C ALA A 134 2.74 -22.11 15.86
N ASP A 135 1.63 -22.27 16.58
CA ASP A 135 1.24 -23.52 17.23
C ASP A 135 -0.25 -23.85 16.99
N ASP A 136 -0.49 -24.63 15.94
CA ASP A 136 -1.57 -25.63 15.91
C ASP A 136 -0.97 -27.01 16.21
N ARG A 137 -0.10 -27.11 17.23
CA ARG A 137 0.20 -28.42 17.81
C ARG A 137 -0.95 -28.79 18.74
N PRO A 138 -1.74 -29.84 18.46
CA PRO A 138 -2.66 -30.35 19.47
C PRO A 138 -1.82 -30.74 20.67
N ILE A 139 -2.15 -30.18 21.83
CA ILE A 139 -1.56 -30.54 23.11
C ILE A 139 -1.94 -32.00 23.35
N THR A 140 -1.08 -32.94 22.97
CA THR A 140 -1.18 -34.32 23.42
C THR A 140 -0.70 -34.33 24.87
N THR A 141 -1.63 -34.16 25.81
CA THR A 141 -1.38 -34.48 27.20
C THR A 141 -1.28 -36.01 27.36
N PRO A 142 -0.27 -36.53 28.09
CA PRO A 142 -0.12 -37.95 28.40
C PRO A 142 -1.20 -38.48 29.34
#